data_AF-A0A850BBH8-F1
#
_entry.id   AF-A0A850BBH8-F1
#
_cell.length_a   1.000
_cell.length_b   1.000
_cell.length_c   1.000
_cell.angle_alpha   90.00
_cell.angle_beta   90.00
_cell.angle_gamma   90.00
#
_symmetry.space_group_name_H-M   'P 1'
#
loop_
_entity.id
_entity.type
_entity.pdbx_description
1 polymer ?
#
loop_
_entity_poly.entity_id
_entity_poly.type
_entity_poly.pdbx_seq_one_letter_code
_entity_poly.pdbx_strand_id
1 'polypeptide(L)'
;MRHLLFASILLVGLLPGCGDDIAPPECSGSSCACEAGEACSTEDTACEGESCSLACINENQCSGSCGASCTVSCAGGSTCEMTLGPSGSVSCAGGSTCLITCTDSCSISCSTDSTCKLACGGAAAKDVDQGGTCP
;
A
#
# COMPACT_ATOMS: atom_id res chain seq x y z
N MET A 1 -13.14 -52.45 40.58
CA MET A 1 -12.20 -51.32 40.45
C MET A 1 -12.66 -50.49 39.25
N ARG A 2 -12.93 -49.20 39.48
CA ARG A 2 -13.71 -48.28 38.64
C ARG A 2 -13.05 -48.08 37.27
N HIS A 3 -13.79 -48.35 36.19
CA HIS A 3 -13.45 -47.92 34.84
C HIS A 3 -13.65 -46.40 34.74
N LEU A 4 -12.55 -45.67 34.60
CA LEU A 4 -12.52 -44.23 34.37
C LEU A 4 -12.93 -43.94 32.92
N LEU A 5 -14.12 -43.38 32.76
CA LEU A 5 -14.61 -42.70 31.56
C LEU A 5 -13.71 -41.49 31.29
N PHE A 6 -12.83 -41.57 30.29
CA PHE A 6 -12.13 -40.39 29.74
C PHE A 6 -13.10 -39.65 28.80
N ALA A 7 -13.76 -38.64 29.35
CA ALA A 7 -14.48 -37.64 28.58
C ALA A 7 -13.44 -36.74 27.88
N SER A 8 -13.16 -37.03 26.61
CA SER A 8 -12.37 -36.17 25.74
C SER A 8 -13.15 -34.90 25.45
N ILE A 9 -12.90 -33.87 26.26
CA ILE A 9 -13.38 -32.51 26.06
C ILE A 9 -12.64 -31.97 24.83
N LEU A 10 -13.31 -31.95 23.68
CA LEU A 10 -12.91 -31.20 22.50
C LEU A 10 -13.08 -29.72 22.81
N LEU A 11 -12.04 -29.12 23.38
CA LEU A 11 -11.90 -27.67 23.54
C LEU A 11 -11.64 -27.10 22.14
N VAL A 12 -12.69 -26.77 21.41
CA VAL A 12 -12.62 -25.98 20.17
C VAL A 12 -12.19 -24.57 20.58
N GLY A 13 -10.88 -24.35 20.63
CA GLY A 13 -10.29 -23.04 20.80
C GLY A 13 -10.61 -22.19 19.57
N LEU A 14 -11.47 -21.19 19.76
CA LEU A 14 -11.50 -19.99 18.92
C LEU A 14 -10.13 -19.33 19.05
N LEU A 15 -9.20 -19.71 18.17
CA LEU A 15 -8.05 -18.88 17.87
C LEU A 15 -8.61 -17.56 17.32
N PRO A 16 -8.17 -16.37 17.80
CA PRO A 16 -8.34 -15.17 17.01
C PRO A 16 -7.66 -15.48 15.67
N GLY A 17 -8.47 -15.56 14.61
CA GLY A 17 -7.91 -15.64 13.28
C GLY A 17 -7.02 -14.41 13.13
N CYS A 18 -5.74 -14.62 12.88
CA CYS A 18 -4.92 -13.61 12.24
C CYS A 18 -5.50 -13.45 10.82
N GLY A 19 -6.65 -12.78 10.71
CA GLY A 19 -6.89 -11.99 9.52
C GLY A 19 -5.91 -10.85 9.65
N ASP A 20 -5.04 -10.68 8.67
CA ASP A 20 -4.26 -9.47 8.52
C ASP A 20 -5.26 -8.32 8.27
N ASP A 21 -5.90 -7.83 9.34
CA ASP A 21 -6.84 -6.71 9.35
C ASP A 21 -6.02 -5.44 9.11
N ILE A 22 -5.54 -5.30 7.88
CA ILE A 22 -4.93 -4.07 7.39
C ILE A 22 -6.06 -3.04 7.37
N ALA A 23 -5.95 -2.03 8.23
CA ALA A 23 -6.97 -1.00 8.33
C ALA A 23 -7.08 -0.25 6.99
N PRO A 24 -8.31 0.02 6.49
CA PRO A 24 -8.45 0.89 5.34
C PRO A 24 -7.94 2.30 5.69
N PRO A 25 -7.40 3.04 4.72
CA PRO A 25 -7.03 4.43 4.97
C PRO A 25 -8.26 5.28 5.31
N GLU A 26 -8.05 6.27 6.17
CA GLU A 26 -9.07 7.26 6.50
C GLU A 26 -9.21 8.24 5.32
N CYS A 27 -10.34 8.19 4.65
CA CYS A 27 -10.62 9.03 3.47
C CYS A 27 -11.63 10.13 3.77
N SER A 28 -11.27 11.36 3.40
CA SER A 28 -12.14 12.53 3.38
C SER A 28 -12.32 13.00 1.94
N GLY A 29 -13.41 12.57 1.30
CA GLY A 29 -13.66 12.83 -0.12
C GLY A 29 -12.68 12.04 -1.00
N SER A 30 -11.88 12.74 -1.80
CA SER A 30 -10.86 12.13 -2.67
C SER A 30 -9.47 12.05 -2.03
N SER A 31 -9.32 12.45 -0.76
CA SER A 31 -8.05 12.43 -0.05
C SER A 31 -8.07 11.35 1.02
N CYS A 32 -7.07 10.48 1.03
CA CYS A 32 -6.93 9.35 1.94
C CYS A 32 -5.59 9.44 2.67
N ALA A 33 -5.58 9.12 3.95
CA ALA A 33 -4.37 9.06 4.76
C ALA A 33 -4.39 7.82 5.65
N CYS A 34 -3.21 7.26 5.89
CA CYS A 34 -3.07 6.13 6.80
C CYS A 34 -2.59 6.61 8.17
N GLU A 35 -3.04 5.93 9.23
CA GLU A 35 -2.53 6.18 10.57
C GLU A 35 -1.01 5.94 10.62
N ALA A 36 -0.32 6.75 11.43
CA ALA A 36 1.13 6.74 11.49
C ALA A 36 1.65 5.40 12.06
N GLY A 37 2.64 4.81 11.40
CA GLY A 37 3.26 3.55 11.80
C GLY A 37 2.44 2.29 11.48
N GLU A 38 1.31 2.44 10.80
CA GLU A 38 0.40 1.34 10.48
C GLU A 38 0.49 0.94 8.99
N ALA A 39 0.02 -0.27 8.71
CA ALA A 39 -0.22 -0.73 7.34
C ALA A 39 -1.63 -0.37 6.90
N CYS A 40 -1.78 0.07 5.65
CA CYS A 40 -3.09 0.38 5.06
C CYS A 40 -3.17 -0.13 3.62
N SER A 41 -4.37 -0.57 3.24
CA SER A 41 -4.66 -1.09 1.90
C SER A 41 -5.74 -0.26 1.22
N THR A 42 -5.52 0.15 -0.03
CA THR A 42 -6.54 0.84 -0.84
C THR A 42 -7.39 -0.11 -1.69
N GLU A 43 -7.15 -1.41 -1.63
CA GLU A 43 -7.80 -2.44 -2.49
C GLU A 43 -9.33 -2.38 -2.44
N ASP A 44 -9.92 -2.05 -1.28
CA ASP A 44 -11.34 -2.30 -1.07
C ASP A 44 -12.27 -1.08 -1.10
N THR A 45 -11.81 0.17 -0.97
CA THR A 45 -12.82 1.26 -0.79
C THR A 45 -12.42 2.73 -0.95
N ALA A 46 -11.16 3.07 -1.23
CA ALA A 46 -10.70 4.44 -0.97
C ALA A 46 -10.40 5.28 -2.22
N CYS A 47 -9.81 4.66 -3.25
CA CYS A 47 -9.15 5.39 -4.34
C CYS A 47 -9.47 4.87 -5.75
N GLU A 48 -10.66 4.29 -5.95
CA GLU A 48 -11.10 3.83 -7.28
C GLU A 48 -11.58 4.97 -8.21
N GLY A 49 -11.66 6.21 -7.70
CA GLY A 49 -12.05 7.37 -8.51
C GLY A 49 -10.95 7.90 -9.45
N GLU A 50 -11.34 8.78 -10.37
CA GLU A 50 -10.43 9.38 -11.38
C GLU A 50 -9.46 10.44 -10.83
N SER A 51 -9.41 10.67 -9.52
CA SER A 51 -8.59 11.75 -8.92
C SER A 51 -8.38 11.56 -7.40
N CYS A 52 -7.83 10.42 -6.98
CA CYS A 52 -7.55 10.19 -5.56
C CYS A 52 -6.20 10.78 -5.13
N SER A 53 -6.06 11.18 -3.87
CA SER A 53 -4.80 11.60 -3.25
C SER A 53 -4.53 10.75 -2.01
N LEU A 54 -3.50 9.91 -2.03
CA LEU A 54 -3.10 9.06 -0.90
C LEU A 54 -1.84 9.62 -0.22
N ALA A 55 -1.92 9.85 1.09
CA ALA A 55 -0.80 10.28 1.91
C ALA A 55 -0.31 9.15 2.83
N CYS A 56 0.91 8.69 2.54
CA CYS A 56 1.63 7.62 3.24
C CYS A 56 2.84 8.24 3.93
N ILE A 57 2.65 8.67 5.17
CA ILE A 57 3.63 9.47 5.89
C ILE A 57 3.84 8.91 7.30
N ASN A 58 5.06 9.04 7.83
CA ASN A 58 5.46 8.58 9.16
C ASN A 58 5.56 7.05 9.28
N GLU A 59 6.46 6.45 8.50
CA GLU A 59 6.81 5.02 8.59
C GLU A 59 5.64 4.07 8.27
N ASN A 60 4.72 4.49 7.40
CA ASN A 60 3.55 3.70 7.02
C ASN A 60 3.90 2.62 5.98
N GLN A 61 3.08 1.57 5.92
CA GLN A 61 3.11 0.58 4.84
C GLN A 61 1.83 0.67 4.02
N CYS A 62 1.90 1.37 2.89
CA CYS A 62 0.76 1.54 2.00
C CYS A 62 0.82 0.55 0.85
N SER A 63 -0.27 -0.19 0.64
CA SER A 63 -0.41 -1.05 -0.53
C SER A 63 -1.77 -0.87 -1.21
N GLY A 64 -1.82 -1.24 -2.49
CA GLY A 64 -3.08 -1.38 -3.23
C GLY A 64 -3.05 -0.74 -4.60
N SER A 65 -4.23 -0.42 -5.11
CA SER A 65 -4.40 0.18 -6.42
C SER A 65 -5.04 1.56 -6.35
N CYS A 66 -4.71 2.39 -7.33
CA CYS A 66 -5.27 3.71 -7.51
C CYS A 66 -5.66 3.93 -8.96
N GLY A 67 -6.82 4.55 -9.18
CA GLY A 67 -7.36 4.81 -10.52
C GLY A 67 -6.58 5.83 -11.35
N ALA A 68 -7.26 6.41 -12.33
CA ALA A 68 -6.68 7.47 -13.16
C ALA A 68 -6.37 8.73 -12.34
N SER A 69 -5.40 9.53 -12.79
CA SER A 69 -4.97 10.82 -12.22
C SER A 69 -4.75 10.82 -10.70
N CYS A 70 -4.37 9.68 -10.15
CA CYS A 70 -4.12 9.54 -8.73
C CYS A 70 -2.79 10.18 -8.33
N THR A 71 -2.74 10.78 -7.15
CA THR A 71 -1.52 11.31 -6.54
C THR A 71 -1.18 10.52 -5.28
N VAL A 72 0.00 9.92 -5.21
CA VAL A 72 0.48 9.22 -4.02
C VAL A 72 1.68 9.96 -3.44
N SER A 73 1.64 10.30 -2.16
CA SER A 73 2.74 10.95 -1.44
C SER A 73 3.30 10.00 -0.39
N CYS A 74 4.56 9.58 -0.57
CA CYS A 74 5.25 8.62 0.29
C CYS A 74 6.44 9.28 0.95
N ALA A 75 6.33 9.55 2.26
CA ALA A 75 7.35 10.28 3.00
C ALA A 75 7.67 9.70 4.38
N GLY A 76 8.79 10.11 4.95
CA GLY A 76 9.17 9.82 6.34
C GLY A 76 9.39 8.34 6.58
N GLY A 77 10.24 7.69 5.78
CA GLY A 77 10.58 6.27 5.93
C GLY A 77 9.49 5.27 5.55
N SER A 78 8.36 5.74 5.01
CA SER A 78 7.25 4.88 4.60
C SER A 78 7.60 3.95 3.43
N THR A 79 6.94 2.79 3.37
CA THR A 79 6.98 1.88 2.22
C THR A 79 5.67 1.95 1.46
N CYS A 80 5.73 2.17 0.15
CA CYS A 80 4.58 2.31 -0.71
C CYS A 80 4.64 1.34 -1.88
N GLU A 81 3.72 0.39 -1.90
CA GLU A 81 3.55 -0.60 -2.96
C GLU A 81 2.23 -0.37 -3.69
N MET A 82 2.26 0.48 -4.72
CA MET A 82 1.05 0.98 -5.36
C MET A 82 0.99 0.61 -6.84
N THR A 83 -0.20 0.21 -7.28
CA THR A 83 -0.53 0.11 -8.70
C THR A 83 -1.26 1.37 -9.15
N LEU A 84 -0.72 2.08 -10.13
CA LEU A 84 -1.31 3.30 -10.66
C LEU A 84 -2.00 3.09 -12.00
N GLY A 85 -3.14 3.74 -12.15
CA GLY A 85 -3.82 3.97 -13.42
C GLY A 85 -3.17 5.07 -14.27
N PRO A 86 -3.80 5.40 -15.41
CA PRO A 86 -3.32 6.43 -16.33
C PRO A 86 -3.21 7.82 -15.68
N SER A 87 -2.20 8.58 -16.08
CA SER A 87 -1.84 9.90 -15.51
C SER A 87 -1.58 9.90 -13.99
N GLY A 88 -1.31 8.73 -13.39
CA GLY A 88 -0.94 8.64 -11.98
C GLY A 88 0.42 9.28 -11.70
N SER A 89 0.57 9.87 -10.51
CA SER A 89 1.79 10.54 -10.06
C SER A 89 2.17 10.10 -8.64
N VAL A 90 3.43 9.73 -8.43
CA VAL A 90 3.96 9.39 -7.10
C VAL A 90 5.10 10.32 -6.73
N SER A 91 5.11 10.80 -5.49
CA SER A 91 6.21 11.55 -4.89
C SER A 91 6.78 10.79 -3.70
N CYS A 92 8.05 10.40 -3.79
CA CYS A 92 8.78 9.67 -2.77
C CYS A 92 9.84 10.56 -2.14
N ALA A 93 9.75 10.79 -0.83
CA ALA A 93 10.66 11.66 -0.10
C ALA A 93 11.08 11.08 1.27
N GLY A 94 12.16 11.61 1.85
CA GLY A 94 12.47 11.39 3.27
C GLY A 94 12.77 9.94 3.62
N GLY A 95 13.65 9.28 2.85
CA GLY A 95 14.06 7.91 3.10
C GLY A 95 13.03 6.83 2.76
N SER A 96 11.96 7.17 2.05
CA SER A 96 10.88 6.23 1.73
C SER A 96 11.28 5.19 0.67
N THR A 97 10.60 4.05 0.68
CA THR A 97 10.74 2.99 -0.32
C THR A 97 9.47 2.92 -1.17
N CYS A 98 9.60 3.17 -2.47
CA CYS A 98 8.48 3.19 -3.41
C CYS A 98 8.61 2.08 -4.45
N LEU A 99 7.62 1.19 -4.48
CA LEU A 99 7.47 0.10 -5.44
C LEU A 99 6.22 0.39 -6.27
N ILE A 100 6.40 1.06 -7.40
CA ILE A 100 5.29 1.58 -8.19
C ILE A 100 5.13 0.76 -9.46
N THR A 101 3.92 0.24 -9.65
CA THR A 101 3.52 -0.44 -10.89
C THR A 101 2.53 0.44 -11.62
N CYS A 102 2.91 0.94 -12.78
CA CYS A 102 2.02 1.70 -13.63
C CYS A 102 1.41 0.81 -14.70
N THR A 103 0.09 0.82 -14.77
CA THR A 103 -0.66 0.09 -15.79
C THR A 103 -0.67 0.82 -17.14
N ASP A 104 -0.48 2.14 -17.12
CA ASP A 104 -0.45 3.03 -18.27
C ASP A 104 0.55 4.19 -17.98
N SER A 105 0.47 5.28 -18.73
CA SER A 105 1.18 6.53 -18.54
C SER A 105 1.14 7.00 -17.08
N CYS A 106 2.30 7.16 -16.46
CA CYS A 106 2.41 7.62 -15.08
C CYS A 106 3.75 8.31 -14.87
N SER A 107 3.89 8.99 -13.73
CA SER A 107 5.15 9.56 -13.29
C SER A 107 5.47 9.19 -11.84
N ILE A 108 6.75 9.00 -11.56
CA ILE A 108 7.28 8.87 -10.21
C ILE A 108 8.40 9.91 -10.06
N SER A 109 8.40 10.63 -8.94
CA SER A 109 9.44 11.58 -8.55
C SER A 109 10.04 11.12 -7.23
N CYS A 110 11.37 11.05 -7.16
CA CYS A 110 12.07 10.51 -6.00
C CYS A 110 13.15 11.46 -5.52
N SER A 111 13.20 11.64 -4.20
CA SER A 111 14.32 12.31 -3.56
C SER A 111 15.55 11.40 -3.54
N THR A 112 16.73 12.01 -3.41
CA THR A 112 18.02 11.31 -3.43
C THR A 112 18.24 10.33 -2.28
N ASP A 113 17.46 10.45 -1.21
CA ASP A 113 17.49 9.60 -0.02
C ASP A 113 16.44 8.48 -0.06
N SER A 114 15.54 8.46 -1.06
CA SER A 114 14.51 7.43 -1.22
C SER A 114 14.93 6.32 -2.18
N THR A 115 14.40 5.12 -1.98
CA THR A 115 14.56 4.00 -2.92
C THR A 115 13.32 3.91 -3.78
N CYS A 116 13.48 3.98 -5.11
CA CYS A 116 12.36 3.96 -6.02
C CYS A 116 12.51 2.91 -7.10
N LYS A 117 11.46 2.11 -7.25
CA LYS A 117 11.31 1.07 -8.26
C LYS A 117 10.07 1.34 -9.08
N LEU A 118 10.23 1.37 -10.40
CA LEU A 118 9.16 1.63 -11.36
C LEU A 118 9.00 0.43 -12.30
N ALA A 119 7.79 -0.12 -12.36
CA ALA A 119 7.34 -1.08 -13.34
C ALA A 119 6.31 -0.42 -14.28
N CYS A 120 6.44 -0.61 -15.59
CA CYS A 120 5.53 -0.06 -16.60
C CYS A 120 4.84 -1.19 -17.36
N GLY A 121 3.51 -1.16 -17.47
CA GLY A 121 2.73 -2.10 -18.30
C GLY A 121 2.96 -3.57 -17.95
N GLY A 122 3.20 -3.89 -16.68
CA GLY A 122 3.50 -5.25 -16.21
C GLY A 122 4.94 -5.74 -16.47
N ALA A 123 5.83 -4.86 -16.96
CA ALA A 123 7.26 -5.16 -17.03
C ALA A 123 7.87 -5.30 -15.62
N ALA A 124 9.05 -5.93 -15.54
CA ALA A 124 9.79 -6.01 -14.30
C ALA A 124 10.17 -4.61 -13.78
N ALA A 125 10.04 -4.42 -12.46
CA ALA A 125 10.39 -3.17 -11.81
C ALA A 125 11.89 -2.87 -11.96
N LYS A 126 12.21 -1.59 -12.21
CA LYS A 126 13.57 -1.08 -12.36
C LYS A 126 13.81 0.05 -11.36
N ASP A 127 15.02 0.10 -10.81
CA ASP A 127 15.42 1.20 -9.95
C ASP A 127 15.51 2.52 -10.74
N VAL A 128 15.01 3.61 -10.14
CA VAL A 128 15.01 4.97 -10.70
C VAL A 128 15.54 5.96 -9.66
N ASP A 129 16.69 6.59 -9.94
CA ASP A 129 17.42 7.37 -8.91
C ASP A 129 16.73 8.69 -8.51
N GLN A 130 16.04 9.35 -9.44
CA GLN A 130 15.37 10.64 -9.21
C GLN A 130 13.92 10.65 -9.70
N GLY A 131 13.42 9.47 -10.09
CA GLY A 131 12.12 9.31 -10.72
C GLY A 131 12.20 8.85 -12.17
N GLY A 132 11.03 8.73 -12.79
CA GLY A 132 10.84 8.20 -14.13
C GLY A 132 9.40 8.32 -14.59
N THR A 133 9.16 8.00 -15.86
CA THR A 133 7.82 8.04 -16.45
C THR A 133 7.59 6.79 -17.29
N CYS A 134 6.39 6.24 -17.21
CA CYS A 134 5.93 5.22 -18.13
C CYS A 134 5.26 5.90 -19.35
N PRO A 135 5.57 5.46 -20.58
CA PRO A 135 4.96 5.99 -21.80
C PRO A 135 3.54 5.49 -22.01
#